data_AF-U7Q7N7-F1
#
_entry.id   AF-U7Q7N7-F1
#
_cell.length_a   1.000
_cell.length_b   1.000
_cell.length_c   1.000
_cell.angle_alpha   90.00
_cell.angle_beta   90.00
_cell.angle_gamma   90.00
#
_symmetry.space_group_name_H-M   'P 1'
#
loop_
_entity.id
_entity.type
_entity.pdbx_description
1 polymer ?
#
loop_
_entity_poly.entity_id
_entity_poly.type
_entity_poly.pdbx_seq_one_letter_code
_entity_poly.pdbx_strand_id
1 'polypeptide(L)'
;VCVEAHQYPDEITHYNLGIRRETSADILKRWLGEVSCRLSPEDDSQVVFSFGVNDTTIEQGKTRVSLSDSLNNTRQILTTASSHFPVLMIGPPPIADIEQNQRINNLSEKIQFICEQVNIPYLDVFTPLKSSAVWMSEVENYDGAHPREKGYAKLANLVKSWSAWQSWFK
;
A
#
# COMPACT_ATOMS: atom_id res chain seq x y z
N VAL A 1 3.98 -11.71 13.88
CA VAL A 1 5.08 -10.81 13.44
C VAL A 1 6.02 -11.62 12.55
N CYS A 2 6.55 -11.05 11.45
CA CYS A 2 7.53 -11.76 10.61
C CYS A 2 8.72 -12.20 11.49
N VAL A 3 9.22 -13.43 11.34
CA VAL A 3 10.35 -13.94 12.15
C VAL A 3 11.56 -13.01 12.09
N GLU A 4 11.77 -12.36 10.94
CA GLU A 4 12.83 -11.39 10.73
C GLU A 4 12.68 -10.08 11.49
N ALA A 5 11.47 -9.73 11.98
CA ALA A 5 11.30 -8.49 12.72
C ALA A 5 12.03 -8.50 14.08
N HIS A 6 12.35 -9.68 14.63
CA HIS A 6 13.19 -9.82 15.82
C HIS A 6 14.66 -9.42 15.58
N GLN A 7 15.04 -9.10 14.34
CA GLN A 7 16.39 -8.61 14.02
C GLN A 7 16.56 -7.11 14.32
N TYR A 8 15.45 -6.37 14.52
CA TYR A 8 15.50 -4.98 14.93
C TYR A 8 15.69 -4.91 16.46
N PRO A 9 16.49 -3.95 16.96
CA PRO A 9 16.74 -3.79 18.38
C PRO A 9 15.49 -3.37 19.16
N ASP A 10 14.55 -2.71 18.50
CA ASP A 10 13.29 -2.26 19.10
C ASP A 10 12.18 -3.33 18.99
N GLU A 11 11.37 -3.44 20.04
CA GLU A 11 10.22 -4.34 20.06
C GLU A 11 9.07 -3.77 19.20
N ILE A 12 8.94 -4.29 17.98
CA ILE A 12 7.90 -3.85 17.03
C ILE A 12 6.55 -4.45 17.40
N THR A 13 5.59 -3.59 17.77
CA THR A 13 4.17 -3.96 17.82
C THR A 13 3.54 -3.81 16.44
N HIS A 14 3.14 -4.92 15.83
CA HIS A 14 2.61 -4.96 14.47
C HIS A 14 1.08 -5.13 14.42
N TYR A 15 0.40 -4.16 13.82
CA TYR A 15 -1.04 -4.21 13.52
C TYR A 15 -1.29 -4.32 12.02
N ASN A 16 -1.79 -5.46 11.56
CA ASN A 16 -2.31 -5.57 10.19
C ASN A 16 -3.78 -5.15 10.16
N LEU A 17 -4.07 -4.11 9.40
CA LEU A 17 -5.43 -3.58 9.20
C LEU A 17 -5.94 -3.79 7.78
N GLY A 18 -5.36 -4.70 7.00
CA GLY A 18 -5.79 -4.99 5.64
C GLY A 18 -7.07 -5.81 5.62
N ILE A 19 -8.05 -5.40 4.81
CA ILE A 19 -9.28 -6.17 4.57
C ILE A 19 -9.39 -6.46 3.07
N ARG A 20 -9.74 -7.70 2.73
CA ARG A 20 -9.88 -8.12 1.32
C ARG A 20 -10.94 -7.27 0.61
N ARG A 21 -10.68 -6.98 -0.68
CA ARG A 21 -11.55 -6.22 -1.59
C ARG A 21 -11.75 -4.73 -1.27
N GLU A 22 -11.10 -4.18 -0.26
CA GLU A 22 -11.30 -2.77 0.05
C GLU A 22 -10.72 -1.82 -0.97
N THR A 23 -11.50 -0.77 -1.22
CA THR A 23 -11.13 0.37 -2.05
C THR A 23 -10.62 1.53 -1.19
N SER A 24 -10.05 2.56 -1.81
CA SER A 24 -9.73 3.81 -1.10
C SER A 24 -10.93 4.43 -0.39
N ALA A 25 -12.15 4.25 -0.92
CA ALA A 25 -13.38 4.76 -0.32
C ALA A 25 -13.78 4.00 0.95
N ASP A 26 -13.45 2.71 1.04
CA ASP A 26 -13.69 1.90 2.24
C ASP A 26 -12.68 2.27 3.33
N ILE A 27 -11.40 2.37 2.94
CA ILE A 27 -10.31 2.76 3.84
C ILE A 27 -10.56 4.14 4.42
N LEU A 28 -10.94 5.13 3.60
CA LEU A 28 -11.25 6.50 4.03
C LEU A 28 -12.26 6.54 5.19
N LYS A 29 -13.26 5.66 5.17
CA LYS A 29 -14.34 5.63 6.18
C LYS A 29 -13.90 5.11 7.54
N ARG A 30 -12.90 4.23 7.61
CA ARG A 30 -12.60 3.44 8.81
C ARG A 30 -11.21 3.68 9.40
N TRP A 31 -10.23 4.09 8.58
CA TRP A 31 -8.82 4.01 8.98
C TRP A 31 -8.53 4.80 10.24
N LEU A 32 -9.07 6.02 10.38
CA LEU A 32 -8.76 6.90 11.50
C LEU A 32 -9.21 6.29 12.82
N GLY A 33 -10.46 5.81 12.88
CA GLY A 33 -10.99 5.17 14.09
C GLY A 33 -10.23 3.91 14.48
N GLU A 34 -9.84 3.09 13.51
CA GLU A 34 -9.07 1.88 13.80
C GLU A 34 -7.63 2.16 14.23
N VAL A 35 -6.97 3.11 13.56
CA VAL A 35 -5.59 3.49 13.87
C VAL A 35 -5.51 4.21 15.22
N SER A 36 -6.44 5.12 15.53
CA SER A 36 -6.46 5.84 16.80
C SER A 36 -6.72 4.95 18.03
N CYS A 37 -7.29 3.76 17.85
CA CYS A 37 -7.42 2.77 18.94
C CYS A 37 -6.15 1.95 19.19
N ARG A 38 -5.11 2.12 18.36
CA ARG A 38 -3.88 1.31 18.36
C ARG A 38 -2.62 2.13 18.52
N LEU A 39 -2.62 3.34 17.96
CA LEU A 39 -1.50 4.25 17.95
C LEU A 39 -1.78 5.42 18.88
N SER A 40 -0.83 5.68 19.79
CA SER A 40 -0.80 6.89 20.62
C SER A 40 0.22 7.87 20.06
N PRO A 41 -0.07 9.18 20.05
CA PRO A 41 0.95 10.20 19.77
C PRO A 41 2.11 10.23 20.78
N GLU A 42 1.96 9.57 21.94
CA GLU A 42 2.99 9.46 22.97
C GLU A 42 4.01 8.34 22.70
N ASP A 43 3.66 7.40 21.81
CA ASP A 43 4.50 6.28 21.39
C ASP A 43 5.17 6.58 20.03
N ASP A 44 6.21 5.82 19.68
CA ASP A 44 6.76 5.81 18.31
C ASP A 44 5.80 5.08 17.36
N SER A 45 4.74 5.79 16.99
CA SER A 45 3.62 5.30 16.21
C SER A 45 3.78 5.67 14.74
N GLN A 46 3.73 4.69 13.85
CA GLN A 46 3.93 4.89 12.41
C GLN A 46 2.80 4.21 11.61
N VAL A 47 2.38 4.80 10.49
CA VAL A 47 1.32 4.23 9.63
C VAL A 47 1.78 4.07 8.19
N VAL A 48 1.53 2.89 7.62
CA VAL A 48 1.80 2.59 6.20
C VAL A 48 0.49 2.33 5.48
N PHE A 49 0.26 3.06 4.39
CA PHE A 49 -0.86 2.81 3.50
C PHE A 49 -0.42 2.07 2.23
N SER A 50 -1.27 1.18 1.74
CA SER A 50 -1.14 0.57 0.42
C SER A 50 -2.51 0.13 -0.08
N PHE A 51 -2.97 0.76 -1.17
CA PHE A 51 -4.29 0.51 -1.75
C PHE A 51 -4.35 0.99 -3.21
N GLY A 52 -5.49 0.74 -3.87
CA GLY A 52 -5.77 1.22 -5.22
C GLY A 52 -6.00 0.13 -6.26
N VAL A 53 -5.56 -1.11 -6.02
CA VAL A 53 -5.85 -2.25 -6.93
C VAL A 53 -7.36 -2.42 -7.09
N ASN A 54 -8.11 -2.47 -5.98
CA ASN A 54 -9.56 -2.68 -6.00
C ASN A 54 -10.32 -1.49 -6.61
N ASP A 55 -9.83 -0.26 -6.47
CA ASP A 55 -10.43 0.93 -7.09
C ASP A 55 -10.52 0.75 -8.61
N THR A 56 -9.46 0.21 -9.21
CA THR A 56 -9.33 0.01 -10.67
C THR A 56 -10.05 -1.22 -11.21
N THR A 57 -10.66 -2.03 -10.35
CA THR A 57 -11.44 -3.21 -10.77
C THR A 57 -12.69 -2.76 -11.50
N ILE A 58 -13.01 -3.38 -12.64
CA ILE A 58 -14.26 -3.09 -13.36
C ILE A 58 -15.39 -3.95 -12.81
N GLU A 59 -16.45 -3.31 -12.37
CA GLU A 59 -17.73 -3.94 -12.01
C GLU A 59 -18.84 -3.19 -12.75
N GLN A 60 -19.71 -3.93 -13.46
CA GLN A 60 -20.81 -3.34 -14.24
C GLN A 60 -20.35 -2.26 -15.25
N GLY A 61 -19.21 -2.50 -15.90
CA GLY A 61 -18.69 -1.62 -16.97
C GLY A 61 -17.98 -0.35 -16.49
N LYS A 62 -17.81 -0.15 -15.18
CA LYS A 62 -17.08 0.99 -14.60
C LYS A 62 -16.10 0.54 -13.52
N THR A 63 -15.09 1.36 -13.25
CA THR A 63 -14.22 1.11 -12.10
C THR A 63 -15.01 1.21 -10.79
N ARG A 64 -14.67 0.38 -9.79
CA ARG A 64 -15.34 0.37 -8.47
C ARG A 64 -15.24 1.73 -7.78
N VAL A 65 -14.13 2.44 -7.99
CA VAL A 65 -13.96 3.85 -7.62
C VAL A 65 -13.45 4.60 -8.85
N SER A 66 -14.02 5.77 -9.13
CA SER A 66 -13.52 6.59 -10.25
C SER A 66 -12.10 7.05 -9.96
N LEU A 67 -11.29 7.27 -10.98
CA LEU A 67 -9.92 7.79 -10.79
C LEU A 67 -9.92 9.08 -9.97
N SER A 68 -10.85 9.99 -10.24
CA SER A 68 -10.98 11.25 -9.50
C SER A 68 -11.26 11.01 -8.02
N ASP A 69 -12.19 10.10 -7.71
CA ASP A 69 -12.54 9.78 -6.33
C ASP A 69 -11.39 9.08 -5.60
N SER A 70 -10.69 8.15 -6.25
CA SER A 70 -9.51 7.50 -5.67
C SER A 70 -8.43 8.50 -5.28
N LEU A 71 -8.17 9.49 -6.13
CA LEU A 71 -7.20 10.56 -5.86
C LEU A 71 -7.66 11.50 -4.75
N ASN A 72 -8.95 11.83 -4.71
CA ASN A 72 -9.53 12.64 -3.63
C ASN A 72 -9.46 11.90 -2.28
N ASN A 73 -9.83 10.61 -2.25
CA ASN A 73 -9.73 9.77 -1.07
C ASN A 73 -8.28 9.66 -0.60
N THR A 74 -7.35 9.42 -1.53
CA THR A 74 -5.91 9.37 -1.24
C THR A 74 -5.44 10.65 -0.57
N ARG A 75 -5.78 11.82 -1.15
CA ARG A 75 -5.38 13.11 -0.60
C ARG A 75 -5.91 13.29 0.82
N GLN A 76 -7.19 13.03 1.05
CA GLN A 76 -7.81 13.16 2.37
C GLN A 76 -7.15 12.23 3.40
N ILE A 77 -7.02 10.94 3.09
CA ILE A 77 -6.37 9.94 3.97
C ILE A 77 -4.97 10.44 4.36
N LEU A 78 -4.16 10.79 3.35
CA LEU A 78 -2.76 11.14 3.55
C LEU A 78 -2.58 12.45 4.31
N THR A 79 -3.35 13.49 3.99
CA THR A 79 -3.27 14.79 4.70
C THR A 79 -3.74 14.69 6.14
N THR A 80 -4.76 13.87 6.42
CA THR A 80 -5.23 13.66 7.79
C THR A 80 -4.27 12.76 8.56
N ALA A 81 -3.74 11.69 7.95
CA ALA A 81 -2.76 10.84 8.62
C ALA A 81 -1.48 11.59 9.00
N SER A 82 -0.96 12.44 8.09
CA SER A 82 0.29 13.17 8.35
C SER A 82 0.16 14.28 9.40
N SER A 83 -1.06 14.69 9.77
CA SER A 83 -1.26 15.57 10.92
C SER A 83 -1.23 14.85 12.27
N HIS A 84 -1.17 13.52 12.28
CA HIS A 84 -1.19 12.70 13.50
C HIS A 84 0.02 11.79 13.65
N PHE A 85 0.53 11.24 12.54
CA PHE A 85 1.56 10.18 12.55
C PHE A 85 2.56 10.37 11.41
N PRO A 86 3.81 9.89 11.54
CA PRO A 86 4.66 9.54 10.41
C PRO A 86 3.94 8.58 9.44
N VAL A 87 3.96 8.91 8.15
CA VAL A 87 3.24 8.16 7.10
C VAL A 87 4.21 7.70 6.00
N LEU A 88 4.03 6.46 5.55
CA LEU A 88 4.55 5.98 4.25
C LEU A 88 3.40 5.51 3.37
N MET A 89 3.58 5.68 2.05
CA MET A 89 2.67 5.11 1.04
C MET A 89 3.42 4.12 0.15
N ILE A 90 2.85 2.92 -0.01
CA ILE A 90 3.34 1.91 -0.95
C ILE A 90 2.33 1.76 -2.07
N GLY A 91 2.80 1.88 -3.32
CA GLY A 91 1.96 1.80 -4.50
C GLY A 91 1.19 0.47 -4.64
N PRO A 92 0.12 0.47 -5.45
CA PRO A 92 -0.62 -0.76 -5.74
C PRO A 92 0.23 -1.74 -6.58
N PRO A 93 0.34 -3.02 -6.19
CA PRO A 93 1.11 -4.00 -6.94
C PRO A 93 0.37 -4.48 -8.22
N PRO A 94 1.08 -5.11 -9.17
CA PRO A 94 0.47 -5.65 -10.38
C PRO A 94 -0.25 -6.97 -10.12
N ILE A 95 -1.25 -7.26 -10.95
CA ILE A 95 -2.03 -8.49 -10.93
C ILE A 95 -1.91 -9.26 -12.26
N ALA A 96 -2.61 -10.38 -12.45
CA ALA A 96 -2.57 -11.14 -13.71
C ALA A 96 -3.24 -10.38 -14.87
N ASP A 97 -4.27 -9.59 -14.60
CA ASP A 97 -5.03 -8.83 -15.61
C ASP A 97 -4.18 -7.68 -16.21
N ILE A 98 -3.91 -7.77 -17.51
CA ILE A 98 -3.10 -6.80 -18.26
C ILE A 98 -3.80 -5.44 -18.39
N GLU A 99 -5.11 -5.43 -18.65
CA GLU A 99 -5.88 -4.19 -18.82
C GLU A 99 -6.05 -3.46 -17.49
N GLN A 100 -6.30 -4.21 -16.41
CA GLN A 100 -6.32 -3.61 -15.08
C GLN A 100 -4.95 -3.08 -14.68
N ASN A 101 -3.85 -3.76 -15.03
CA ASN A 101 -2.50 -3.27 -14.79
C ASN A 101 -2.22 -1.90 -15.45
N GLN A 102 -2.79 -1.62 -16.62
CA GLN A 102 -2.69 -0.27 -17.23
C GLN A 102 -3.36 0.78 -16.34
N ARG A 103 -4.54 0.46 -15.79
CA ARG A 103 -5.26 1.34 -14.86
C ARG A 103 -4.54 1.48 -13.52
N ILE A 104 -3.97 0.40 -13.00
CA ILE A 104 -3.16 0.37 -11.78
C ILE A 104 -1.93 1.28 -11.95
N ASN A 105 -1.20 1.16 -13.06
CA ASN A 105 -0.03 2.00 -13.32
C ASN A 105 -0.41 3.49 -13.38
N ASN A 106 -1.45 3.83 -14.14
CA ASN A 106 -1.95 5.21 -14.24
C ASN A 106 -2.40 5.77 -12.87
N LEU A 107 -3.02 4.94 -12.02
CA LEU A 107 -3.37 5.34 -10.66
C LEU A 107 -2.11 5.52 -9.78
N SER A 108 -1.16 4.58 -9.86
CA SER A 108 0.12 4.59 -9.12
C SER A 108 0.90 5.89 -9.36
N GLU A 109 1.09 6.28 -10.62
CA GLU A 109 1.79 7.51 -11.01
C GLU A 109 1.12 8.77 -10.42
N LYS A 110 -0.22 8.79 -10.38
CA LYS A 110 -0.98 9.93 -9.83
C LYS A 110 -0.98 9.97 -8.31
N ILE A 111 -0.98 8.80 -7.65
CA ILE A 111 -0.80 8.70 -6.20
C ILE A 111 0.61 9.18 -5.81
N GLN A 112 1.64 8.78 -6.56
CA GLN A 112 3.01 9.26 -6.34
C GLN A 112 3.05 10.80 -6.40
N PHE A 113 2.45 11.40 -7.42
CA PHE A 113 2.37 12.86 -7.53
C PHE A 113 1.67 13.49 -6.32
N ILE A 114 0.58 12.90 -5.80
CA ILE A 114 -0.07 13.38 -4.57
C ILE A 114 0.89 13.32 -3.38
N CYS A 115 1.58 12.19 -3.21
CA CYS A 115 2.53 11.97 -2.12
C CYS A 115 3.64 13.04 -2.13
N GLU A 116 4.18 13.36 -3.32
CA GLU A 116 5.14 14.46 -3.50
C GLU A 116 4.56 15.81 -3.06
N GLN A 117 3.32 16.13 -3.42
CA GLN A 117 2.67 17.39 -3.03
C GLN A 117 2.41 17.52 -1.52
N VAL A 118 2.25 16.41 -0.80
CA VAL A 118 1.99 16.40 0.65
C VAL A 118 3.21 15.97 1.46
N ASN A 119 4.39 15.89 0.85
CA ASN A 119 5.66 15.49 1.47
C ASN A 119 5.61 14.12 2.18
N ILE A 120 4.91 13.15 1.60
CA ILE A 120 4.88 11.76 2.11
C ILE A 120 5.75 10.89 1.20
N PRO A 121 6.67 10.08 1.74
CA PRO A 121 7.44 9.15 0.92
C PRO A 121 6.55 8.11 0.26
N TYR A 122 6.78 7.89 -1.04
CA TYR A 122 6.11 6.90 -1.86
C TYR A 122 7.08 5.84 -2.35
N LEU A 123 6.70 4.56 -2.24
CA LEU A 123 7.42 3.45 -2.83
C LEU A 123 6.65 2.91 -4.04
N ASP A 124 7.22 3.07 -5.24
CA ASP A 124 6.75 2.33 -6.40
C ASP A 124 7.16 0.85 -6.28
N VAL A 125 6.15 -0.01 -6.18
CA VAL A 125 6.31 -1.46 -6.24
C VAL A 125 5.76 -2.05 -7.53
N PHE A 126 5.00 -1.27 -8.32
CA PHE A 126 4.38 -1.76 -9.54
C PHE A 126 5.44 -2.14 -10.57
N THR A 127 6.34 -1.20 -10.90
CA THR A 127 7.38 -1.38 -11.91
C THR A 127 8.28 -2.59 -11.65
N PRO A 128 8.90 -2.75 -10.46
CA PRO A 128 9.77 -3.88 -10.19
C PRO A 128 9.01 -5.21 -10.10
N LEU A 129 7.79 -5.23 -9.54
CA LEU A 129 7.03 -6.47 -9.41
C LEU A 129 6.43 -6.93 -10.74
N LYS A 130 6.07 -6.00 -11.64
CA LYS A 130 5.54 -6.35 -12.97
C LYS A 130 6.60 -7.04 -13.82
N SER A 131 7.86 -6.68 -13.60
CA SER A 131 9.03 -7.30 -14.24
C SER A 131 9.53 -8.56 -13.52
N SER A 132 8.95 -8.91 -12.37
CA SER A 132 9.36 -10.05 -11.56
C SER A 132 8.62 -11.31 -11.99
N ALA A 133 9.33 -12.22 -12.66
CA ALA A 133 8.78 -13.53 -13.04
C ALA A 133 8.23 -14.32 -11.85
N VAL A 134 8.83 -14.17 -10.66
CA VAL A 134 8.36 -14.82 -9.42
C VAL A 134 7.01 -14.27 -9.00
N TRP A 135 6.86 -12.94 -8.94
CA TRP A 135 5.59 -12.31 -8.56
C TRP A 135 4.49 -12.67 -9.54
N MET A 136 4.73 -12.43 -10.84
CA MET A 136 3.74 -12.64 -11.88
C MET A 136 3.31 -14.11 -11.98
N SER A 137 4.26 -15.05 -11.92
CA SER A 137 3.95 -16.48 -11.97
C SER A 137 3.10 -16.93 -10.78
N GLU A 138 3.37 -16.46 -9.56
CA GLU A 138 2.57 -16.84 -8.39
C GLU A 138 1.15 -16.26 -8.44
N VAL A 139 1.01 -15.02 -8.91
CA VAL A 139 -0.30 -14.39 -9.10
C VAL A 139 -1.12 -15.12 -10.17
N GLU A 140 -0.51 -15.40 -11.33
CA GLU A 140 -1.14 -16.11 -12.45
C GLU A 140 -1.58 -17.54 -12.09
N ASN A 141 -0.78 -18.25 -11.29
CA ASN A 141 -1.03 -19.65 -10.93
C ASN A 141 -1.88 -19.83 -9.66
N TYR A 142 -2.39 -18.75 -9.05
CA TYR A 142 -3.24 -18.84 -7.87
C TYR A 142 -4.66 -18.32 -8.11
N ASP A 143 -4.91 -17.04 -7.85
CA ASP A 143 -6.26 -16.45 -7.96
C ASP A 143 -6.28 -15.18 -8.84
N GLY A 144 -5.19 -14.92 -9.56
CA GLY A 144 -5.05 -13.79 -10.47
C GLY A 144 -4.74 -12.47 -9.78
N ALA A 145 -4.73 -12.39 -8.44
CA ALA A 145 -4.45 -11.15 -7.71
C ALA A 145 -3.40 -11.28 -6.61
N HIS A 146 -3.32 -12.42 -5.91
CA HIS A 146 -2.45 -12.59 -4.76
C HIS A 146 -1.27 -13.51 -5.09
N PRO A 147 -0.02 -13.11 -4.80
CA PRO A 147 1.11 -14.02 -4.87
C PRO A 147 1.10 -14.99 -3.68
N ARG A 148 2.12 -15.86 -3.62
CA ARG A 148 2.41 -16.70 -2.46
C ARG A 148 3.66 -16.17 -1.75
N GLU A 149 4.32 -17.02 -0.99
CA GLU A 149 5.45 -16.68 -0.13
C GLU A 149 6.57 -15.96 -0.88
N LYS A 150 6.99 -16.43 -2.07
CA LYS A 150 8.15 -15.85 -2.75
C LYS A 150 7.84 -14.49 -3.36
N GLY A 151 6.63 -14.28 -3.86
CA GLY A 151 6.16 -12.99 -4.34
C GLY A 151 6.05 -11.98 -3.19
N TYR A 152 5.44 -12.37 -2.06
CA TYR A 152 5.45 -11.51 -0.87
C TYR A 152 6.87 -11.22 -0.36
N ALA A 153 7.80 -12.17 -0.44
CA ALA A 153 9.20 -11.93 -0.12
C ALA A 153 9.86 -10.92 -1.08
N LYS A 154 9.50 -10.89 -2.37
CA LYS A 154 9.96 -9.85 -3.31
C LYS A 154 9.46 -8.46 -2.91
N LEU A 155 8.18 -8.33 -2.56
CA LEU A 155 7.62 -7.07 -2.07
C LEU A 155 8.29 -6.63 -0.76
N ALA A 156 8.45 -7.54 0.20
CA ALA A 156 9.12 -7.25 1.46
C ALA A 156 10.56 -6.73 1.26
N ASN A 157 11.31 -7.32 0.32
CA ASN A 157 12.66 -6.85 0.01
C ASN A 157 12.69 -5.43 -0.57
N LEU A 158 11.72 -5.06 -1.43
CA LEU A 158 11.61 -3.68 -1.91
C LEU A 158 11.41 -2.69 -0.76
N VAL A 159 10.54 -3.03 0.19
CA VAL A 159 10.28 -2.21 1.39
C VAL A 159 11.52 -2.13 2.29
N LYS A 160 12.16 -3.27 2.60
CA LYS A 160 13.35 -3.31 3.47
C LYS A 160 14.54 -2.53 2.91
N SER A 161 14.69 -2.50 1.58
CA SER A 161 15.75 -1.75 0.89
C SER A 161 15.43 -0.27 0.68
N TRP A 162 14.22 0.18 1.02
CA TRP A 162 13.80 1.56 0.84
C TRP A 162 14.31 2.45 1.97
N SER A 163 14.96 3.56 1.61
CA SER A 163 15.57 4.49 2.57
C SER A 163 14.57 5.12 3.55
N ALA A 164 13.33 5.40 3.11
CA ALA A 164 12.31 5.96 4.00
C ALA A 164 11.88 4.94 5.07
N TRP A 165 11.72 3.67 4.70
CA TRP A 165 11.48 2.59 5.66
C TRP A 165 12.66 2.44 6.63
N GLN A 166 13.89 2.39 6.12
CA GLN A 166 15.08 2.27 6.97
C GLN A 166 15.25 3.44 7.94
N SER A 167 14.72 4.62 7.61
CA SER A 167 14.82 5.80 8.47
C SER A 167 13.99 5.69 9.76
N TRP A 168 13.01 4.79 9.80
CA TRP A 168 12.17 4.53 10.98
C TRP A 168 12.82 3.61 12.03
N PHE A 169 13.87 2.86 11.66
CA PHE A 169 14.49 1.84 12.52
C PHE A 169 15.97 2.15 12.78
N LYS A 170 16.30 3.43 12.95
CA LYS A 170 17.67 3.90 13.19
C LYS A 170 18.02 3.94 14.66
#